data_AF-A0A091L8T3-F1
#
_entry.id   AF-A0A091L8T3-F1
#
_cell.length_a   1.000
_cell.length_b   1.000
_cell.length_c   1.000
_cell.angle_alpha   90.00
_cell.angle_beta   90.00
_cell.angle_gamma   90.00
#
_symmetry.space_group_name_H-M   'P 1'
#
loop_
_entity.id
_entity.type
_entity.pdbx_description
1 polymer ?
#
loop_
_entity_poly.entity_id
_entity_poly.type
_entity_poly.pdbx_seq_one_letter_code
_entity_poly.pdbx_strand_id
1 'polypeptide(L)'
;EEDRWVFQAVINQYPSDLQRRRTLYLDVLERYLPHKSRRDLVVHEKAWDHYHFIRNQRRVLILNWAQARKAFLLKAVKTVAEASAAHETEVALANTREKQQEICADLKAKVLQWKAQQEEAAKLEAAVAARRKEKKDEKERLQKEQETIRRAQEKEKVKKYWAEKQLKWQEQEEKDLQRLEELRKLMAEQAVKDRERVKFRQALLEKQLLEKKELALQEAREEKEKEKCLEALRQQVAVVAKLDPARVVADTVASKARMGIGTKEEFDLQKPLFKLHTYSEQQIISDPRLRVELALREAGLHTTLYAKEILPKIPPLKLPRRDMESTAFKM
;
A
#
# COMPACT_ATOMS: atom_id res chain seq x y z
N GLU A 1 -96.79 -81.49 40.92
CA GLU A 1 -95.74 -81.23 39.90
C GLU A 1 -96.24 -81.51 38.49
N GLU A 2 -97.11 -82.51 38.33
CA GLU A 2 -97.80 -82.88 37.08
C GLU A 2 -98.53 -81.71 36.40
N ASP A 3 -99.36 -80.95 37.12
CA ASP A 3 -100.08 -79.80 36.56
C ASP A 3 -99.17 -78.71 35.95
N ARG A 4 -97.99 -78.48 36.55
CA ARG A 4 -97.03 -77.48 36.05
C ARG A 4 -96.37 -77.96 34.77
N TRP A 5 -96.10 -79.26 34.68
CA TRP A 5 -95.56 -79.90 33.50
C TRP A 5 -96.57 -79.89 32.34
N VAL A 6 -97.85 -80.19 32.62
CA VAL A 6 -98.94 -80.08 31.65
C VAL A 6 -99.08 -78.64 31.14
N PHE A 7 -99.03 -77.66 32.03
CA PHE A 7 -99.06 -76.23 31.67
C PHE A 7 -97.92 -75.86 30.71
N GLN A 8 -96.70 -76.28 31.03
CA GLN A 8 -95.51 -76.00 30.22
C GLN A 8 -95.54 -76.73 28.87
N ALA A 9 -95.94 -78.00 28.86
CA ALA A 9 -96.03 -78.81 27.64
C ALA A 9 -97.04 -78.22 26.65
N VAL A 10 -98.23 -77.82 27.13
CA VAL A 10 -99.27 -77.22 26.30
C VAL A 10 -98.81 -75.86 25.77
N ILE A 11 -98.24 -74.97 26.59
CA ILE A 11 -97.75 -73.65 26.10
C ILE A 11 -96.66 -73.79 25.02
N ASN A 12 -95.77 -74.79 25.16
CA ASN A 12 -94.69 -75.04 24.20
C ASN A 12 -95.20 -75.61 22.87
N GLN A 13 -96.37 -76.26 22.83
CA GLN A 13 -96.98 -76.77 21.61
C GLN A 13 -97.53 -75.65 20.70
N TYR A 14 -97.80 -74.46 21.25
CA TYR A 14 -98.28 -73.32 20.48
C TYR A 14 -97.13 -72.34 20.18
N PRO A 15 -96.78 -72.09 18.90
CA PRO A 15 -95.76 -71.12 18.50
C PRO A 15 -96.08 -69.69 18.98
N SER A 16 -95.05 -68.89 19.23
CA SER A 16 -95.19 -67.47 19.66
C SER A 16 -95.95 -66.60 18.66
N ASP A 17 -95.89 -66.96 17.38
CA ASP A 17 -96.34 -66.11 16.27
C ASP A 17 -97.82 -66.35 15.90
N LEU A 18 -98.49 -67.27 16.61
CA LEU A 18 -99.89 -67.64 16.37
C LEU A 18 -100.84 -66.53 16.85
N GLN A 19 -101.78 -66.11 15.98
CA GLN A 19 -102.81 -65.14 16.37
C GLN A 19 -103.72 -65.74 17.47
N ARG A 20 -104.02 -64.93 18.49
CA ARG A 20 -104.83 -65.34 19.65
C ARG A 20 -104.26 -66.58 20.39
N ARG A 21 -102.95 -66.81 20.33
CA ARG A 21 -102.23 -67.87 21.06
C ARG A 21 -102.72 -68.06 22.49
N ARG A 22 -102.87 -66.94 23.22
CA ARG A 22 -103.32 -66.89 24.61
C ARG A 22 -104.67 -67.54 24.85
N THR A 23 -105.65 -67.24 24.00
CA THR A 23 -106.98 -67.85 24.18
C THR A 23 -106.94 -69.34 23.86
N LEU A 24 -106.21 -69.72 22.80
CA LEU A 24 -106.13 -71.10 22.34
C LEU A 24 -105.52 -72.05 23.38
N TYR A 25 -104.37 -71.70 23.95
CA TYR A 25 -103.78 -72.58 24.96
C TYR A 25 -104.56 -72.56 26.28
N LEU A 26 -105.18 -71.43 26.67
CA LEU A 26 -106.00 -71.39 27.90
C LEU A 26 -107.24 -72.28 27.78
N ASP A 27 -107.90 -72.28 26.62
CA ASP A 27 -109.06 -73.14 26.37
C ASP A 27 -108.67 -74.63 26.36
N VAL A 28 -107.47 -74.96 25.89
CA VAL A 28 -106.92 -76.33 25.92
C VAL A 28 -106.49 -76.74 27.34
N LEU A 29 -105.90 -75.83 28.11
CA LEU A 29 -105.55 -76.07 29.51
C LEU A 29 -106.77 -76.31 30.39
N GLU A 30 -107.88 -75.61 30.13
CA GLU A 30 -109.16 -75.81 30.82
C GLU A 30 -109.72 -77.23 30.60
N ARG A 31 -109.42 -77.86 29.44
CA ARG A 31 -109.79 -79.26 29.16
C ARG A 31 -108.86 -80.27 29.83
N TYR A 32 -107.55 -80.00 29.86
CA TYR A 32 -106.57 -80.90 30.47
C TYR A 32 -106.51 -80.79 32.01
N LEU A 33 -106.96 -79.67 32.58
CA LEU A 33 -106.98 -79.40 34.02
C LEU A 33 -108.40 -78.99 34.48
N PRO A 34 -109.38 -79.92 34.44
CA PRO A 34 -110.78 -79.61 34.76
C PRO A 34 -111.00 -79.16 36.21
N HIS A 35 -110.05 -79.43 37.10
CA HIS A 35 -110.04 -79.03 38.52
C HIS A 35 -109.60 -77.58 38.76
N LYS A 36 -109.22 -76.82 37.73
CA LYS A 36 -108.77 -75.42 37.86
C LYS A 36 -109.67 -74.46 37.10
N SER A 37 -109.98 -73.32 37.71
CA SER A 37 -110.74 -72.29 37.01
C SER A 37 -109.86 -71.53 36.01
N ARG A 38 -110.48 -70.96 34.98
CA ARG A 38 -109.80 -70.06 34.03
C ARG A 38 -109.08 -68.90 34.71
N ARG A 39 -109.60 -68.40 35.84
CA ARG A 39 -108.95 -67.35 36.65
C ARG A 39 -107.63 -67.88 37.25
N ASP A 40 -107.62 -69.09 37.76
CA ASP A 40 -106.42 -69.73 38.33
C ASP A 40 -105.35 -70.00 37.26
N LEU A 41 -105.76 -70.39 36.05
CA LEU A 41 -104.85 -70.56 34.90
C LEU A 41 -104.18 -69.24 34.50
N VAL A 42 -104.91 -68.12 34.50
CA VAL A 42 -104.36 -66.79 34.22
C VAL A 42 -103.44 -66.30 35.35
N VAL A 43 -103.76 -66.60 36.61
CA VAL A 43 -102.86 -66.31 37.74
C VAL A 43 -101.56 -67.11 37.61
N HIS A 44 -101.66 -68.38 37.22
CA HIS A 44 -100.50 -69.23 36.97
C HIS A 44 -99.65 -68.74 35.79
N GLU A 45 -100.26 -68.27 34.69
CA GLU A 45 -99.57 -67.62 33.55
C GLU A 45 -98.74 -66.42 34.01
N LYS A 46 -99.35 -65.48 34.76
CA LYS A 46 -98.65 -64.30 35.28
C LYS A 46 -97.49 -64.66 36.21
N ALA A 47 -97.69 -65.65 37.08
CA ALA A 47 -96.64 -66.15 37.97
C ALA A 47 -95.48 -66.80 37.18
N TRP A 48 -95.81 -67.51 36.10
CA TRP A 48 -94.85 -68.13 35.20
C TRP A 48 -94.05 -67.10 34.40
N ASP A 49 -94.71 -66.09 33.82
CA ASP A 49 -94.06 -64.97 33.13
C ASP A 49 -93.12 -64.20 34.06
N HIS A 50 -93.57 -63.92 35.29
CA HIS A 50 -92.76 -63.27 36.31
C HIS A 50 -91.53 -64.10 36.69
N TYR A 51 -91.70 -65.41 36.87
CA TYR A 51 -90.59 -66.33 37.12
C TYR A 51 -89.59 -66.36 35.97
N HIS A 52 -90.07 -66.46 34.72
CA HIS A 52 -89.22 -66.45 33.53
C HIS A 52 -88.48 -65.12 33.35
N PHE A 53 -89.16 -64.00 33.59
CA PHE A 53 -88.56 -62.67 33.57
C PHE A 53 -87.43 -62.56 34.61
N ILE A 54 -87.68 -62.91 35.86
CA ILE A 54 -86.66 -62.88 36.93
C ILE A 54 -85.50 -63.81 36.59
N ARG A 55 -85.78 -65.02 36.09
CA ARG A 55 -84.74 -65.98 35.69
C ARG A 55 -83.87 -65.44 34.57
N ASN A 56 -84.46 -64.78 33.57
CA ASN A 56 -83.73 -64.16 32.47
C ASN A 56 -82.92 -62.95 32.92
N GLN A 57 -83.50 -62.07 33.75
CA GLN A 57 -82.79 -60.93 34.35
C GLN A 57 -81.58 -61.39 35.16
N ARG A 58 -81.75 -62.42 36.00
CA ARG A 58 -80.64 -63.01 36.75
C ARG A 58 -79.53 -63.53 35.83
N ARG A 59 -79.88 -64.21 34.73
CA ARG A 59 -78.91 -64.69 33.73
C ARG A 59 -78.14 -63.54 33.09
N VAL A 60 -78.83 -62.48 32.65
CA VAL A 60 -78.22 -61.30 32.04
C VAL A 60 -77.28 -60.60 33.02
N LEU A 61 -77.70 -60.41 34.27
CA LEU A 61 -76.86 -59.81 35.31
C LEU A 61 -75.58 -60.61 35.56
N ILE A 62 -75.67 -61.94 35.66
CA ILE A 62 -74.49 -62.81 35.85
C ILE A 62 -73.55 -62.72 34.64
N LEU A 63 -74.09 -62.73 33.41
CA LEU A 63 -73.28 -62.62 32.19
C LEU A 63 -72.58 -61.25 32.10
N ASN A 64 -73.32 -60.17 32.34
CA ASN A 64 -72.78 -58.81 32.34
C ASN A 64 -71.71 -58.64 33.43
N TRP A 65 -71.95 -59.18 34.63
CA TRP A 65 -70.96 -59.16 35.70
C TRP A 65 -69.70 -59.94 35.33
N ALA A 66 -69.84 -61.13 34.74
CA ALA A 66 -68.71 -61.92 34.30
C ALA A 66 -67.90 -61.22 33.19
N GLN A 67 -68.57 -60.56 32.24
CA GLN A 67 -67.93 -59.77 31.19
C GLN A 67 -67.23 -58.53 31.76
N ALA A 68 -67.90 -57.76 32.62
CA ALA A 68 -67.33 -56.57 33.25
C ALA A 68 -66.12 -56.93 34.12
N ARG A 69 -66.19 -58.02 34.88
CA ARG A 69 -65.06 -58.53 35.67
C ARG A 69 -63.88 -58.90 34.77
N LYS A 70 -64.11 -59.61 33.66
CA LYS A 70 -63.04 -59.94 32.70
C LYS A 70 -62.42 -58.69 32.08
N ALA A 71 -63.25 -57.75 31.62
CA ALA A 71 -62.77 -56.50 31.04
C ALA A 71 -61.97 -55.66 32.05
N PHE A 72 -62.43 -55.59 33.30
CA PHE A 72 -61.70 -54.92 34.38
C PHE A 72 -60.35 -55.57 34.64
N LEU A 73 -60.28 -56.90 34.75
CA LEU A 73 -59.02 -57.61 34.95
C LEU A 73 -58.05 -57.39 33.78
N LEU A 74 -58.52 -57.45 32.54
CA LEU A 74 -57.68 -57.16 31.37
C LEU A 74 -57.16 -55.73 31.38
N LYS A 75 -58.01 -54.76 31.74
CA LYS A 75 -57.60 -53.36 31.88
C LYS A 75 -56.55 -53.20 32.98
N ALA A 76 -56.76 -53.82 34.14
CA ALA A 76 -55.82 -53.78 35.25
C ALA A 76 -54.45 -54.37 34.87
N VAL A 77 -54.44 -55.54 34.21
CA VAL A 77 -53.20 -56.16 33.71
C VAL A 77 -52.51 -55.26 32.70
N LYS A 78 -53.26 -54.67 31.76
CA LYS A 78 -52.71 -53.73 30.77
C LYS A 78 -52.09 -52.51 31.44
N THR A 79 -52.77 -51.89 32.40
CA THR A 79 -52.24 -50.71 33.11
C THR A 79 -50.99 -51.04 33.93
N VAL A 80 -50.92 -52.22 34.52
CA VAL A 80 -49.72 -52.66 35.26
C VAL A 80 -48.57 -52.91 34.30
N ALA A 81 -48.81 -53.55 33.15
CA ALA A 81 -47.80 -53.77 32.13
C ALA A 81 -47.28 -52.45 31.51
N GLU A 82 -48.15 -51.48 31.27
CA GLU A 82 -47.77 -50.15 30.79
C GLU A 82 -46.92 -49.41 31.85
N ALA A 83 -47.32 -49.47 33.12
CA ALA A 83 -46.56 -48.86 34.22
C ALA A 83 -45.19 -49.53 34.43
N SER A 84 -45.09 -50.85 34.32
CA SER A 84 -43.82 -51.56 34.44
C SER A 84 -42.89 -51.24 33.28
N ALA A 85 -43.40 -51.22 32.05
CA ALA A 85 -42.62 -50.84 30.88
C ALA A 85 -42.12 -49.39 30.96
N ALA A 86 -42.98 -48.47 31.41
CA ALA A 86 -42.58 -47.08 31.64
C ALA A 86 -41.45 -47.00 32.69
N HIS A 87 -41.59 -47.71 33.82
CA HIS A 87 -40.56 -47.73 34.85
C HIS A 87 -39.22 -48.30 34.35
N GLU A 88 -39.24 -49.41 33.61
CA GLU A 88 -38.04 -49.98 33.01
C GLU A 88 -37.35 -49.00 32.05
N THR A 89 -38.12 -48.24 31.26
CA THR A 89 -37.56 -47.22 30.37
C THR A 89 -36.92 -46.06 31.13
N GLU A 90 -37.53 -45.62 32.24
CA GLU A 90 -36.97 -44.58 33.10
C GLU A 90 -35.66 -45.02 33.74
N VAL A 91 -35.60 -46.26 34.23
CA VAL A 91 -34.38 -46.84 34.79
C VAL A 91 -33.28 -46.92 33.73
N ALA A 92 -33.60 -47.35 32.50
CA ALA A 92 -32.63 -47.37 31.40
C ALA A 92 -32.13 -45.96 31.04
N LEU A 93 -33.00 -44.95 31.06
CA LEU A 93 -32.62 -43.55 30.82
C LEU A 93 -31.76 -42.98 31.96
N ALA A 94 -32.05 -43.31 33.21
CA ALA A 94 -31.22 -42.93 34.36
C ALA A 94 -29.80 -43.52 34.22
N ASN A 95 -29.71 -44.82 33.92
CA ASN A 95 -28.43 -45.50 33.72
C ASN A 95 -27.61 -44.91 32.56
N THR A 96 -28.27 -44.50 31.47
CA THR A 96 -27.55 -43.86 30.35
C THR A 96 -27.07 -42.45 30.71
N ARG A 97 -27.86 -41.69 31.49
CA ARG A 97 -27.45 -40.37 32.01
C ARG A 97 -26.24 -40.48 32.94
N GLU A 98 -26.22 -41.45 33.84
CA GLU A 98 -25.10 -41.69 34.75
C GLU A 98 -23.81 -41.99 33.96
N LYS A 99 -23.88 -42.93 33.00
CA LYS A 99 -22.74 -43.24 32.12
C LYS A 99 -22.25 -42.03 31.34
N GLN A 100 -23.17 -41.19 30.85
CA GLN A 100 -22.79 -39.95 30.15
C GLN A 100 -22.08 -38.98 31.09
N GLN A 101 -22.52 -38.84 32.34
CA GLN A 101 -21.87 -37.98 33.33
C GLN A 101 -20.46 -38.47 33.65
N GLU A 102 -20.26 -39.78 33.79
CA GLU A 102 -18.92 -40.38 33.98
C GLU A 102 -17.99 -40.06 32.80
N ILE A 103 -18.47 -40.28 31.57
CA ILE A 103 -17.70 -39.95 30.36
C ILE A 103 -17.36 -38.45 30.30
N CYS A 104 -18.31 -37.58 30.63
CA CYS A 104 -18.07 -36.13 30.66
C CYS A 104 -17.05 -35.74 31.74
N ALA A 105 -17.07 -36.39 32.91
CA ALA A 105 -16.10 -36.16 33.98
C ALA A 105 -14.69 -36.58 33.53
N ASP A 106 -14.56 -37.76 32.91
CA ASP A 106 -13.28 -38.26 32.38
C ASP A 106 -12.71 -37.35 31.29
N LEU A 107 -13.55 -36.93 30.35
CA LEU A 107 -13.15 -36.00 29.29
C LEU A 107 -12.73 -34.64 29.87
N LYS A 108 -13.45 -34.13 30.87
CA LYS A 108 -13.08 -32.89 31.55
C LYS A 108 -11.71 -33.02 32.23
N ALA A 109 -11.43 -34.14 32.90
CA ALA A 109 -10.14 -34.39 33.51
C ALA A 109 -9.00 -34.42 32.47
N LYS A 110 -9.21 -35.11 31.33
CA LYS A 110 -8.25 -35.13 30.22
C LYS A 110 -7.99 -33.74 29.63
N VAL A 111 -9.04 -32.95 29.44
CA VAL A 111 -8.91 -31.57 28.91
C VAL A 111 -8.14 -30.68 29.88
N LEU A 112 -8.37 -30.82 31.19
CA LEU A 112 -7.61 -30.07 32.21
C LEU A 112 -6.13 -30.46 32.20
N GLN A 113 -5.82 -31.75 32.12
CA GLN A 113 -4.43 -32.22 31.99
C GLN A 113 -3.76 -31.68 30.73
N TRP A 114 -4.44 -31.73 29.60
CA TRP A 114 -3.92 -31.21 28.33
C TRP A 114 -3.68 -29.69 28.39
N LYS A 115 -4.59 -28.92 29.00
CA LYS A 115 -4.40 -27.48 29.22
C LYS A 115 -3.18 -27.18 30.07
N ALA A 116 -2.98 -27.92 31.17
CA ALA A 116 -1.79 -27.76 32.01
C ALA A 116 -0.50 -28.03 31.23
N GLN A 117 -0.47 -29.11 30.43
CA GLN A 117 0.69 -29.42 29.57
C GLN A 117 0.95 -28.33 28.53
N GLN A 118 -0.10 -27.77 27.92
CA GLN A 118 0.03 -26.66 26.96
C GLN A 118 0.60 -25.40 27.63
N GLU A 119 0.12 -25.05 28.82
CA GLU A 119 0.64 -23.92 29.57
C GLU A 119 2.11 -24.11 29.97
N GLU A 120 2.50 -25.31 30.38
CA GLU A 120 3.90 -25.64 30.67
C GLU A 120 4.77 -25.56 29.42
N ALA A 121 4.32 -26.10 28.29
CA ALA A 121 5.02 -26.00 27.01
C ALA A 121 5.22 -24.53 26.60
N ALA A 122 4.16 -23.72 26.69
CA ALA A 122 4.23 -22.29 26.36
C ALA A 122 5.21 -21.52 27.27
N LYS A 123 5.26 -21.85 28.57
CA LYS A 123 6.24 -21.27 29.51
C LYS A 123 7.67 -21.65 29.13
N LEU A 124 7.91 -22.91 28.76
CA LEU A 124 9.23 -23.37 28.33
C LEU A 124 9.65 -22.71 27.01
N GLU A 125 8.76 -22.61 26.03
CA GLU A 125 9.03 -21.92 24.77
C GLU A 125 9.35 -20.44 24.98
N ALA A 126 8.60 -19.76 25.84
CA ALA A 126 8.86 -18.36 26.20
C ALA A 126 10.23 -18.21 26.87
N ALA A 127 10.61 -19.11 27.78
CA ALA A 127 11.91 -19.11 28.43
C ALA A 127 13.06 -19.34 27.44
N VAL A 128 12.89 -20.28 26.49
CA VAL A 128 13.88 -20.52 25.41
C VAL A 128 14.00 -19.29 24.50
N ALA A 129 12.88 -18.66 24.15
CA ALA A 129 12.87 -17.46 23.33
C ALA A 129 13.55 -16.28 24.04
N ALA A 130 13.31 -16.09 25.34
CA ALA A 130 13.98 -15.08 26.15
C ALA A 130 15.50 -15.27 26.17
N ARG A 131 15.97 -16.50 26.47
CA ARG A 131 17.42 -16.83 26.43
C ARG A 131 18.04 -16.61 25.05
N ARG A 132 17.29 -16.88 23.97
CA ARG A 132 17.76 -16.61 22.59
C ARG A 132 17.86 -15.12 22.30
N LYS A 133 16.94 -14.30 22.81
CA LYS A 133 16.99 -12.83 22.68
C LYS A 133 18.16 -12.25 23.45
N GLU A 134 18.33 -12.63 24.71
CA GLU A 134 19.46 -12.18 25.54
C GLU A 134 20.80 -12.46 24.86
N LYS A 135 21.00 -13.68 24.34
CA LYS A 135 22.22 -14.03 23.59
C LYS A 135 22.41 -13.20 22.32
N LYS A 136 21.34 -12.77 21.65
CA LYS A 136 21.45 -11.87 20.48
C LYS A 136 21.82 -10.47 20.93
N ASP A 137 21.15 -9.96 21.96
CA ASP A 137 21.41 -8.62 22.52
C ASP A 137 22.84 -8.50 23.06
N GLU A 138 23.36 -9.53 23.73
CA GLU A 138 24.76 -9.62 24.17
C GLU A 138 25.72 -9.56 22.99
N LYS A 139 25.46 -10.33 21.92
CA LYS A 139 26.28 -10.30 20.70
C LYS A 139 26.26 -8.92 20.05
N GLU A 140 25.10 -8.28 19.98
CA GLU A 140 24.97 -6.92 19.45
C GLU A 140 25.72 -5.90 20.30
N ARG A 141 25.69 -6.02 21.63
CA ARG A 141 26.47 -5.16 22.54
C ARG A 141 27.96 -5.31 22.29
N LEU A 142 28.45 -6.55 22.22
CA LEU A 142 29.86 -6.84 21.92
C LEU A 142 30.27 -6.29 20.55
N GLN A 143 29.42 -6.42 19.53
CA GLN A 143 29.68 -5.84 18.20
C GLN A 143 29.75 -4.32 18.25
N LYS A 144 28.82 -3.65 18.95
CA LYS A 144 28.82 -2.20 19.12
C LYS A 144 30.09 -1.72 19.84
N GLU A 145 30.53 -2.43 20.88
CA GLU A 145 31.77 -2.13 21.59
C GLU A 145 33.01 -2.30 20.69
N GLN A 146 33.07 -3.36 19.88
CA GLN A 146 34.16 -3.53 18.92
C GLN A 146 34.15 -2.44 17.85
N GLU A 147 32.98 -2.03 17.36
CA GLU A 147 32.86 -0.91 16.42
C GLU A 147 33.30 0.42 17.03
N THR A 148 32.92 0.72 18.27
CA THR A 148 33.34 1.96 18.92
C THR A 148 34.85 2.01 19.11
N ILE A 149 35.48 0.89 19.49
CA ILE A 149 36.94 0.78 19.58
C ILE A 149 37.59 1.01 18.21
N ARG A 150 37.09 0.38 17.14
CA ARG A 150 37.60 0.58 15.77
C ARG A 150 37.47 2.04 15.33
N ARG A 151 36.31 2.66 15.53
CA ARG A 151 36.08 4.07 15.18
C ARG A 151 36.99 5.01 15.98
N ALA A 152 37.27 4.71 17.24
CA ALA A 152 38.21 5.49 18.05
C ALA A 152 39.64 5.41 17.49
N GLN A 153 40.11 4.20 17.16
CA GLN A 153 41.43 3.99 16.53
C GLN A 153 41.54 4.70 15.18
N GLU A 154 40.52 4.63 14.33
CA GLU A 154 40.49 5.35 13.05
C GLU A 154 40.50 6.87 13.25
N LYS A 155 39.73 7.38 14.21
CA LYS A 155 39.72 8.81 14.55
C LYS A 155 41.09 9.29 15.02
N GLU A 156 41.81 8.50 15.80
CA GLU A 156 43.18 8.81 16.20
C GLU A 156 44.14 8.84 15.01
N LYS A 157 44.06 7.86 14.09
CA LYS A 157 44.86 7.85 12.86
C LYS A 157 44.60 9.09 12.01
N VAL A 158 43.34 9.47 11.84
CA VAL A 158 42.94 10.67 11.11
C VAL A 158 43.49 11.93 11.78
N LYS A 159 43.40 12.04 13.11
CA LYS A 159 43.99 13.17 13.85
C LYS A 159 45.51 13.29 13.62
N LYS A 160 46.24 12.17 13.69
CA LYS A 160 47.69 12.14 13.44
C LYS A 160 48.02 12.60 12.01
N TYR A 161 47.29 12.07 11.02
CA TYR A 161 47.46 12.48 9.62
C TYR A 161 47.21 13.98 9.41
N TRP A 162 46.16 14.54 9.99
CA TRP A 162 45.89 15.98 9.89
C TRP A 162 46.96 16.83 10.58
N ALA A 163 47.47 16.40 11.73
CA ALA A 163 48.57 17.09 12.40
C ALA A 163 49.85 17.10 11.55
N GLU A 164 50.22 15.97 10.95
CA GLU A 164 51.35 15.87 10.01
C GLU A 164 51.15 16.77 8.79
N LYS A 165 49.93 16.84 8.27
CA LYS A 165 49.59 17.71 7.13
C LYS A 165 49.70 19.19 7.50
N GLN A 166 49.28 19.56 8.71
CA GLN A 166 49.41 20.93 9.22
C GLN A 166 50.88 21.32 9.41
N LEU A 167 51.72 20.44 9.95
CA LEU A 167 53.16 20.69 10.07
C LEU A 167 53.81 20.92 8.71
N LYS A 168 53.50 20.08 7.71
CA LYS A 168 54.00 20.27 6.34
C LYS A 168 53.57 21.60 5.73
N TRP A 169 52.36 22.05 6.04
CA TRP A 169 51.86 23.34 5.59
C TRP A 169 52.64 24.49 6.24
N GLN A 170 52.85 24.44 7.55
CA GLN A 170 53.66 25.42 8.28
C GLN A 170 55.11 25.48 7.75
N GLU A 171 55.73 24.32 7.51
CA GLU A 171 57.07 24.26 6.91
C GLU A 171 57.12 24.87 5.50
N GLN A 172 56.04 24.74 4.72
CA GLN A 172 55.93 25.38 3.40
C GLN A 172 55.75 26.89 3.53
N GLU A 173 54.86 27.34 4.43
CA GLU A 173 54.65 28.76 4.71
C GLU A 173 55.94 29.45 5.19
N GLU A 174 56.72 28.80 6.07
CA GLU A 174 58.01 29.33 6.53
C GLU A 174 59.02 29.46 5.38
N LYS A 175 59.09 28.46 4.49
CA LYS A 175 59.95 28.52 3.29
C LYS A 175 59.52 29.63 2.35
N ASP A 176 58.22 29.80 2.14
CA ASP A 176 57.67 30.85 1.29
C ASP A 176 57.93 32.24 1.88
N LEU A 177 57.82 32.40 3.20
CA LEU A 177 58.17 33.63 3.91
C LEU A 177 59.65 33.96 3.77
N GLN A 178 60.54 32.98 3.99
CA GLN A 178 61.98 33.16 3.79
C GLN A 178 62.29 33.59 2.35
N ARG A 179 61.67 32.93 1.36
CA ARG A 179 61.84 33.29 -0.05
C ARG A 179 61.35 34.70 -0.36
N LEU A 180 60.24 35.09 0.24
CA LEU A 180 59.67 36.42 0.09
C LEU A 180 60.56 37.51 0.73
N GLU A 181 61.19 37.22 1.86
CA GLU A 181 62.19 38.11 2.48
C GLU A 181 63.44 38.27 1.63
N GLU A 182 63.95 37.20 1.03
CA GLU A 182 65.06 37.26 0.07
C GLU A 182 64.71 38.15 -1.12
N LEU A 183 63.53 37.95 -1.71
CA LEU A 183 63.04 38.78 -2.81
C LEU A 183 62.89 40.24 -2.39
N ARG A 184 62.38 40.52 -1.18
CA ARG A 184 62.31 41.89 -0.64
C ARG A 184 63.69 42.54 -0.52
N LYS A 185 64.71 41.81 -0.10
CA LYS A 185 66.11 42.31 -0.04
C LYS A 185 66.63 42.66 -1.43
N LEU A 186 66.47 41.76 -2.41
CA LEU A 186 66.85 42.01 -3.81
C LEU A 186 66.12 43.24 -4.38
N MET A 187 64.82 43.36 -4.13
CA MET A 187 64.03 44.53 -4.54
C MET A 187 64.51 45.82 -3.87
N ALA A 188 64.89 45.77 -2.59
CA ALA A 188 65.42 46.94 -1.88
C ALA A 188 66.79 47.37 -2.43
N GLU A 189 67.69 46.42 -2.71
CA GLU A 189 68.99 46.68 -3.34
C GLU A 189 68.82 47.29 -4.74
N GLN A 190 67.91 46.74 -5.53
CA GLN A 190 67.59 47.28 -6.86
C GLN A 190 66.97 48.67 -6.75
N ALA A 191 66.09 48.91 -5.77
CA ALA A 191 65.48 50.23 -5.54
C ALA A 191 66.54 51.30 -5.18
N VAL A 192 67.61 50.94 -4.45
CA VAL A 192 68.73 51.87 -4.18
C VAL A 192 69.45 52.25 -5.47
N LYS A 193 69.81 51.25 -6.29
CA LYS A 193 70.47 51.48 -7.59
C LYS A 193 69.58 52.30 -8.54
N ASP A 194 68.29 51.99 -8.60
CA ASP A 194 67.33 52.72 -9.43
C ASP A 194 67.14 54.16 -8.93
N ARG A 195 67.16 54.42 -7.61
CA ARG A 195 67.13 55.78 -7.05
C ARG A 195 68.32 56.62 -7.52
N GLU A 196 69.52 56.05 -7.53
CA GLU A 196 70.73 56.73 -8.03
C GLU A 196 70.62 56.99 -9.53
N ARG A 197 70.18 56.00 -10.32
CA ARG A 197 69.97 56.15 -11.76
C ARG A 197 68.95 57.24 -12.09
N VAL A 198 67.86 57.31 -11.32
CA VAL A 198 66.83 58.33 -11.48
C VAL A 198 67.37 59.72 -11.14
N LYS A 199 68.10 59.88 -10.02
CA LYS A 199 68.76 61.15 -9.66
C LYS A 199 69.74 61.62 -10.73
N PHE A 200 70.54 60.70 -11.28
CA PHE A 200 71.47 61.02 -12.38
C PHE A 200 70.73 61.50 -13.64
N ARG A 201 69.65 60.80 -14.03
CA ARG A 201 68.82 61.22 -15.18
C ARG A 201 68.11 62.55 -14.95
N GLN A 202 67.64 62.81 -13.74
CA GLN A 202 67.07 64.10 -13.35
C GLN A 202 68.09 65.23 -13.51
N ALA A 203 69.29 65.06 -12.97
CA ALA A 203 70.37 66.04 -13.10
C ALA A 203 70.78 66.28 -14.57
N LEU A 204 70.79 65.23 -15.41
CA LEU A 204 71.10 65.35 -16.83
C LEU A 204 70.01 66.12 -17.59
N LEU A 205 68.73 65.84 -17.28
CA LEU A 205 67.60 66.59 -17.83
C LEU A 205 67.63 68.06 -17.41
N GLU A 206 67.96 68.36 -16.15
CA GLU A 206 68.11 69.73 -15.65
C GLU A 206 69.21 70.48 -16.41
N LYS A 207 70.37 69.85 -16.66
CA LYS A 207 71.44 70.43 -17.48
C LYS A 207 70.98 70.74 -18.90
N GLN A 208 70.33 69.78 -19.58
CA GLN A 208 69.79 70.00 -20.93
C GLN A 208 68.75 71.11 -20.98
N LEU A 209 67.92 71.25 -19.94
CA LEU A 209 66.94 72.33 -19.84
C LEU A 209 67.61 73.70 -19.65
N LEU A 210 68.70 73.77 -18.86
CA LEU A 210 69.48 74.99 -18.69
C LEU A 210 70.18 75.38 -20.01
N GLU A 211 70.85 74.44 -20.66
CA GLU A 211 71.50 74.66 -21.96
C GLU A 211 70.50 75.14 -23.03
N LYS A 212 69.31 74.52 -23.10
CA LYS A 212 68.24 74.98 -24.01
C LYS A 212 67.74 76.38 -23.68
N LYS A 213 67.64 76.75 -22.40
CA LYS A 213 67.27 78.11 -21.99
C LYS A 213 68.35 79.12 -22.38
N GLU A 214 69.62 78.78 -22.22
CA GLU A 214 70.74 79.63 -22.62
C GLU A 214 70.79 79.84 -24.14
N LEU A 215 70.61 78.76 -24.92
CA LEU A 215 70.49 78.83 -26.38
C LEU A 215 69.30 79.67 -26.81
N ALA A 216 68.12 79.46 -26.23
CA ALA A 216 66.93 80.26 -26.54
C ALA A 216 67.13 81.75 -26.21
N LEU A 217 67.88 82.08 -25.14
CA LEU A 217 68.24 83.46 -24.82
C LEU A 217 69.23 84.06 -25.83
N GLN A 218 70.15 83.27 -26.38
CA GLN A 218 71.06 83.71 -27.44
C GLN A 218 70.33 83.92 -28.76
N GLU A 219 69.50 82.95 -29.18
CA GLU A 219 68.65 83.05 -30.37
C GLU A 219 67.73 84.27 -30.28
N ALA A 220 67.08 84.51 -29.14
CA ALA A 220 66.23 85.70 -28.95
C ALA A 220 67.02 87.03 -29.01
N ARG A 221 68.32 87.04 -28.68
CA ARG A 221 69.18 88.22 -28.85
C ARG A 221 69.52 88.41 -30.33
N GLU A 222 69.91 87.34 -31.01
CA GLU A 222 70.18 87.37 -32.46
C GLU A 222 68.94 87.74 -33.27
N GLU A 223 67.75 87.24 -32.92
CA GLU A 223 66.49 87.60 -33.57
C GLU A 223 66.19 89.08 -33.35
N LYS A 224 66.38 89.63 -32.15
CA LYS A 224 66.24 91.07 -31.92
C LYS A 224 67.22 91.90 -32.75
N GLU A 225 68.43 91.42 -32.96
CA GLU A 225 69.41 92.08 -33.84
C GLU A 225 69.02 91.95 -35.33
N LYS A 226 68.56 90.77 -35.76
CA LYS A 226 68.06 90.52 -37.12
C LYS A 226 66.80 91.34 -37.42
N GLU A 227 65.86 91.44 -36.48
CA GLU A 227 64.65 92.25 -36.60
C GLU A 227 64.99 93.72 -36.77
N LYS A 228 65.94 94.27 -35.99
CA LYS A 228 66.44 95.64 -36.19
C LYS A 228 67.03 95.84 -37.59
N CYS A 229 67.80 94.87 -38.09
CA CYS A 229 68.35 94.91 -39.45
C CYS A 229 67.25 94.82 -40.53
N LEU A 230 66.26 93.94 -40.35
CA LEU A 230 65.16 93.75 -41.29
C LEU A 230 64.18 94.92 -41.26
N GLU A 231 63.93 95.56 -40.12
CA GLU A 231 63.15 96.78 -40.03
C GLU A 231 63.82 97.92 -40.79
N ALA A 232 65.15 98.07 -40.66
CA ALA A 232 65.91 99.02 -41.46
C ALA A 232 65.77 98.74 -42.97
N LEU A 233 65.79 97.47 -43.39
CA LEU A 233 65.56 97.08 -44.79
C LEU A 233 64.11 97.26 -45.25
N ARG A 234 63.12 96.95 -44.41
CA ARG A 234 61.69 97.11 -44.72
C ARG A 234 61.32 98.57 -44.91
N GLN A 235 61.93 99.48 -44.15
CA GLN A 235 61.80 100.92 -44.37
C GLN A 235 62.38 101.37 -45.73
N GLN A 236 63.34 100.63 -46.29
CA GLN A 236 63.95 100.94 -47.59
C GLN A 236 63.16 100.40 -48.80
N VAL A 237 62.36 99.34 -48.66
CA VAL A 237 61.86 98.55 -49.82
C VAL A 237 60.32 98.38 -49.89
N ALA A 238 59.53 98.86 -48.93
CA ALA A 238 58.09 98.55 -48.88
C ALA A 238 57.26 99.04 -50.10
N VAL A 239 56.71 98.10 -50.88
CA VAL A 239 55.73 98.33 -51.97
C VAL A 239 54.47 97.47 -51.70
N VAL A 240 53.28 98.06 -51.86
CA VAL A 240 51.98 97.44 -51.53
C VAL A 240 51.24 96.95 -52.78
N ALA A 241 50.80 95.69 -52.82
CA ALA A 241 49.95 95.11 -53.87
C ALA A 241 48.78 94.27 -53.28
N LYS A 242 47.64 94.18 -53.99
CA LYS A 242 46.33 93.65 -53.49
C LYS A 242 46.01 92.21 -53.97
N LEU A 243 45.25 91.48 -53.14
CA LEU A 243 44.89 90.05 -53.20
C LEU A 243 43.69 89.71 -54.12
N ASP A 244 43.71 88.53 -54.77
CA ASP A 244 42.64 88.00 -55.67
C ASP A 244 41.89 86.76 -55.07
N PRO A 245 40.55 86.82 -54.84
CA PRO A 245 39.76 85.80 -54.14
C PRO A 245 39.41 84.49 -54.89
N ALA A 246 39.59 84.40 -56.21
CA ALA A 246 39.06 83.26 -56.99
C ALA A 246 39.70 81.89 -56.63
N ARG A 247 40.91 81.90 -56.06
CA ARG A 247 41.65 80.69 -55.68
C ARG A 247 41.09 79.98 -54.45
N VAL A 248 40.19 80.62 -53.70
CA VAL A 248 39.69 80.12 -52.42
C VAL A 248 38.51 79.16 -52.56
N VAL A 249 37.82 79.12 -53.73
CA VAL A 249 36.47 78.51 -53.84
C VAL A 249 36.41 77.17 -54.60
N ALA A 250 37.52 76.61 -55.09
CA ALA A 250 37.50 75.36 -55.89
C ALA A 250 37.56 74.06 -55.05
N ASP A 251 36.69 73.08 -55.38
CA ASP A 251 36.64 71.77 -54.71
C ASP A 251 37.90 70.92 -54.94
N THR A 252 38.39 70.30 -53.86
CA THR A 252 39.62 69.47 -53.89
C THR A 252 39.32 67.98 -54.11
N VAL A 253 40.33 67.25 -54.57
CA VAL A 253 40.30 65.84 -54.99
C VAL A 253 39.72 64.89 -53.92
N ALA A 254 39.76 65.26 -52.64
CA ALA A 254 39.27 64.46 -51.52
C ALA A 254 37.74 64.29 -51.48
N SER A 255 36.93 65.21 -52.06
CA SER A 255 35.46 65.14 -51.95
C SER A 255 34.84 64.06 -52.86
N LYS A 256 35.47 63.73 -54.00
CA LYS A 256 34.94 62.76 -54.99
C LYS A 256 34.97 61.30 -54.53
N ALA A 257 35.83 60.95 -53.56
CA ALA A 257 36.01 59.57 -53.10
C ALA A 257 34.90 59.04 -52.17
N ARG A 258 34.08 59.92 -51.57
CA ARG A 258 33.02 59.51 -50.61
C ARG A 258 31.73 58.97 -51.26
N MET A 259 31.53 59.11 -52.57
CA MET A 259 30.25 58.81 -53.25
C MET A 259 30.08 57.37 -53.79
N GLY A 260 31.00 56.43 -53.50
CA GLY A 260 30.72 54.98 -53.56
C GLY A 260 30.33 54.37 -54.92
N ILE A 261 30.73 54.97 -56.05
CA ILE A 261 30.51 54.40 -57.39
C ILE A 261 31.66 53.41 -57.67
N GLY A 262 31.47 52.09 -57.49
CA GLY A 262 32.50 51.12 -57.91
C GLY A 262 32.49 49.65 -57.45
N THR A 263 31.68 49.20 -56.47
CA THR A 263 31.78 47.81 -55.97
C THR A 263 30.53 46.97 -56.31
N LYS A 264 30.73 45.87 -57.06
CA LYS A 264 29.73 44.84 -57.39
C LYS A 264 29.81 43.71 -56.36
N GLU A 265 28.85 43.64 -55.44
CA GLU A 265 28.55 42.42 -54.68
C GLU A 265 27.13 41.98 -55.06
N GLU A 266 27.01 40.74 -55.55
CA GLU A 266 25.76 40.13 -56.00
C GLU A 266 24.90 39.73 -54.78
N PHE A 267 23.59 39.98 -54.88
CA PHE A 267 22.59 39.70 -53.85
C PHE A 267 22.31 38.19 -53.72
N ASP A 268 22.56 37.60 -52.54
CA ASP A 268 22.11 36.24 -52.19
C ASP A 268 20.57 36.16 -52.08
N LEU A 269 19.90 35.72 -53.15
CA LEU A 269 18.43 35.70 -53.27
C LEU A 269 17.71 34.53 -52.55
N GLN A 270 18.40 33.63 -51.85
CA GLN A 270 17.77 32.47 -51.17
C GLN A 270 17.91 32.51 -49.64
N LYS A 271 17.43 33.59 -49.02
CA LYS A 271 17.12 33.57 -47.57
C LYS A 271 15.61 33.40 -47.39
N PRO A 272 15.13 32.39 -46.65
CA PRO A 272 13.69 32.25 -46.40
C PRO A 272 13.17 33.45 -45.61
N LEU A 273 11.96 33.91 -45.95
CA LEU A 273 11.30 35.08 -45.35
C LEU A 273 11.07 34.93 -43.84
N PHE A 274 10.99 33.69 -43.35
CA PHE A 274 10.85 33.35 -41.93
C PHE A 274 11.91 32.34 -41.49
N LYS A 275 12.38 32.49 -40.26
CA LYS A 275 13.29 31.52 -39.62
C LYS A 275 12.49 30.29 -39.22
N LEU A 276 12.64 29.18 -39.95
CA LEU A 276 12.02 27.91 -39.60
C LEU A 276 12.76 27.31 -38.39
N HIS A 277 12.05 27.14 -37.27
CA HIS A 277 12.55 26.45 -36.08
C HIS A 277 12.19 24.96 -36.15
N THR A 278 12.69 24.27 -37.16
CA THR A 278 12.53 22.82 -37.31
C THR A 278 13.79 22.10 -36.86
N TYR A 279 13.64 20.84 -36.45
CA TYR A 279 14.79 19.99 -36.18
C TYR A 279 15.53 19.68 -37.49
N SER A 280 16.85 19.78 -37.47
CA SER A 280 17.66 19.28 -38.59
C SER A 280 17.73 17.75 -38.53
N GLU A 281 17.93 17.11 -39.67
CA GLU A 281 18.13 15.66 -39.75
C GLU A 281 19.26 15.19 -38.81
N GLN A 282 20.34 15.97 -38.71
CA GLN A 282 21.44 15.72 -37.77
C GLN A 282 21.00 15.78 -36.30
N GLN A 283 20.09 16.69 -35.94
CA GLN A 283 19.53 16.76 -34.59
C GLN A 283 18.64 15.57 -34.27
N ILE A 284 17.87 15.08 -35.26
CA ILE A 284 17.02 13.90 -35.11
C ILE A 284 17.88 12.64 -34.93
N ILE A 285 18.91 12.45 -35.78
CA ILE A 285 19.83 11.32 -35.72
C ILE A 285 20.72 11.36 -34.46
N SER A 286 20.86 12.50 -33.79
CA SER A 286 21.65 12.58 -32.55
C SER A 286 21.07 11.78 -31.38
N ASP A 287 19.79 11.40 -31.41
CA ASP A 287 19.18 10.61 -30.34
C ASP A 287 19.66 9.14 -30.38
N PRO A 288 20.30 8.63 -29.31
CA PRO A 288 20.78 7.25 -29.26
C PRO A 288 19.65 6.22 -29.38
N ARG A 289 18.43 6.51 -28.91
CA ARG A 289 17.29 5.60 -29.03
C ARG A 289 16.88 5.42 -30.48
N LEU A 290 16.81 6.53 -31.23
CA LEU A 290 16.44 6.51 -32.64
C LEU A 290 17.49 5.77 -33.47
N ARG A 291 18.79 5.99 -33.20
CA ARG A 291 19.87 5.28 -33.90
C ARG A 291 19.80 3.77 -33.71
N VAL A 292 19.57 3.32 -32.48
CA VAL A 292 19.46 1.88 -32.18
C VAL A 292 18.18 1.30 -32.79
N GLU A 293 17.08 2.04 -32.77
CA GLU A 293 15.82 1.62 -33.37
C GLU A 293 15.92 1.47 -34.89
N LEU A 294 16.53 2.44 -35.58
CA LEU A 294 16.82 2.38 -37.01
C LEU A 294 17.71 1.18 -37.35
N ALA A 295 18.80 0.97 -36.59
CA ALA A 295 19.67 -0.19 -36.78
C ALA A 295 18.94 -1.52 -36.56
N LEU A 296 18.03 -1.61 -35.59
CA LEU A 296 17.20 -2.79 -35.36
C LEU A 296 16.14 -2.99 -36.45
N ARG A 297 15.64 -1.93 -37.09
CA ARG A 297 14.76 -2.02 -38.25
C ARG A 297 15.50 -2.48 -39.50
N GLU A 298 16.68 -1.91 -39.76
CA GLU A 298 17.55 -2.32 -40.86
C GLU A 298 17.95 -3.80 -40.75
N ALA A 299 18.20 -4.27 -39.52
CA ALA A 299 18.47 -5.69 -39.24
C ALA A 299 17.21 -6.59 -39.18
N GLY A 300 16.00 -6.02 -39.30
CA GLY A 300 14.74 -6.76 -39.20
C GLY A 300 14.38 -7.28 -37.80
N LEU A 301 15.09 -6.87 -36.74
CA LEU A 301 14.97 -7.37 -35.37
C LEU A 301 14.03 -6.55 -34.47
N HIS A 302 13.49 -5.43 -34.96
CA HIS A 302 12.65 -4.51 -34.19
C HIS A 302 11.41 -5.15 -33.52
N THR A 303 10.88 -6.26 -34.06
CA THR A 303 9.71 -6.98 -33.51
C THR A 303 10.07 -8.02 -32.44
N THR A 304 11.36 -8.35 -32.28
CA THR A 304 11.81 -9.39 -31.34
C THR A 304 11.63 -8.98 -29.88
N LEU A 305 11.52 -9.96 -28.98
CA LEU A 305 11.48 -9.72 -27.53
C LEU A 305 12.71 -8.96 -27.04
N TYR A 306 13.87 -9.24 -27.63
CA TYR A 306 15.14 -8.58 -27.34
C TYR A 306 15.08 -7.06 -27.60
N ALA A 307 14.54 -6.63 -28.74
CA ALA A 307 14.37 -5.21 -29.04
C ALA A 307 13.41 -4.53 -28.04
N LYS A 308 12.32 -5.22 -27.66
CA LYS A 308 11.34 -4.71 -26.67
C LYS A 308 11.95 -4.54 -25.28
N GLU A 309 12.91 -5.36 -24.89
CA GLU A 309 13.60 -5.26 -23.60
C GLU A 309 14.69 -4.17 -23.58
N ILE A 310 15.35 -3.92 -24.71
CA ILE A 310 16.50 -3.02 -24.78
C ILE A 310 16.10 -1.57 -25.00
N LEU A 311 15.15 -1.29 -25.90
CA LEU A 311 14.76 0.08 -26.22
C LEU A 311 14.35 0.92 -24.98
N PRO A 312 13.64 0.38 -23.97
CA PRO A 312 13.31 1.12 -22.75
C PRO A 312 14.53 1.42 -21.85
N LYS A 313 15.58 0.58 -21.91
CA LYS A 313 16.78 0.70 -21.05
C LYS A 313 17.75 1.77 -21.54
N ILE A 314 17.66 2.18 -22.81
CA ILE A 314 18.51 3.22 -23.38
C ILE A 314 18.05 4.58 -22.84
N PRO A 315 18.92 5.39 -22.21
CA PRO A 315 18.55 6.72 -21.74
C PRO A 315 18.37 7.71 -22.92
N PRO A 316 17.50 8.71 -22.79
CA PRO A 316 17.40 9.79 -23.76
C PRO A 316 18.67 10.68 -23.73
N LEU A 317 18.92 11.45 -24.80
CA LEU A 317 20.08 12.36 -24.90
C LEU A 317 20.17 13.34 -23.71
N LYS A 318 19.03 13.76 -23.17
CA LYS A 318 18.93 14.56 -21.95
C LYS A 318 18.04 13.83 -20.95
N LEU A 319 18.61 13.51 -19.79
CA LEU A 319 17.84 12.92 -18.70
C LEU A 319 16.74 13.90 -18.24
N PRO A 320 15.56 13.37 -17.85
CA PRO A 320 14.54 14.22 -17.26
C PRO A 320 15.08 14.88 -16.00
N ARG A 321 14.60 16.09 -15.73
CA ARG A 321 14.93 16.78 -14.47
C ARG A 321 14.32 16.01 -13.29
N ARG A 322 14.92 16.15 -12.11
CA ARG A 322 14.58 15.37 -10.90
C ARG A 322 13.12 15.50 -10.45
N ASP A 323 12.48 16.64 -10.73
CA ASP A 323 11.07 16.95 -10.51
C ASP A 323 10.12 16.25 -11.50
N MET A 324 10.64 15.79 -12.64
CA MET A 324 9.89 15.11 -13.69
C MET A 324 10.10 13.58 -13.70
N GLU A 325 10.79 13.03 -12.69
CA GLU A 325 10.95 11.58 -12.55
C GLU A 325 9.60 10.93 -12.21
N SER A 326 9.02 10.19 -13.16
CA SER A 326 7.83 9.40 -12.90
C SER A 326 8.16 8.21 -11.98
N THR A 327 7.52 8.14 -10.81
CA THR A 327 7.62 6.99 -9.89
C THR A 327 6.78 5.79 -10.35
N ALA A 328 5.90 5.96 -11.35
CA ALA A 328 4.96 4.96 -11.83
C ALA A 328 5.59 3.64 -12.33
N PHE A 329 6.90 3.63 -12.64
CA PHE A 329 7.60 2.46 -13.19
C PHE A 329 8.82 2.03 -12.35
N LYS A 330 8.95 2.51 -11.11
CA LYS A 330 9.97 2.00 -10.17
C LYS A 330 9.41 0.72 -9.51
N MET A 331 9.89 -0.45 -9.95
CA MET A 331 9.74 -1.72 -9.22
C MET A 331 10.80 -1.83 -8.13
#